data_AF-A0A821EJG3-F1
#
_entry.id   AF-A0A821EJG3-F1
#
_cell.length_a   1.000
_cell.length_b   1.000
_cell.length_c   1.000
_cell.angle_alpha   90.00
_cell.angle_beta   90.00
_cell.angle_gamma   90.00
#
_symmetry.space_group_name_H-M   'P 1'
#
loop_
_entity.id
_entity.type
_entity.pdbx_description
1 polymer ?
#
loop_
_entity_poly.entity_id
_entity_poly.type
_entity_poly.pdbx_seq_one_letter_code
_entity_poly.pdbx_strand_id
1 'polypeptide(L)'
;MILLHSKQIVYAFSIILIIIVAYNFGYYNAEIKYAFHTISTASRIQISPSVVVLSTAAPILKPEQTNAEVIAEPSTIKSSKQKPTVVHLAVVLSLSKQTSHIAEFYLLYESWRFLHNFSPLSQQIVVDLIVFCEQPSCHQLPSACIPLSYKKKVDMIATCFHEILDEKIVQKWNDYLYMTSIEFMLTKEYRKATADYDWILRVDQDAILSPGLLIGLARKHPRKLYPMQFGGIGHGITFTKNRLRNIAKKLGYNHAGIHDLCSTWLVNPKDSVKIANLTTIIGRHILKNEFGAHVPGIESLPAIGEWPKWWRGVTSLY
;
A
#
# COMPACT_ATOMS: atom_id res chain seq x y z
N MET A 1 -11.21 -32.12 -21.01
CA MET A 1 -10.97 -30.89 -21.77
C MET A 1 -11.53 -29.66 -21.03
N ILE A 2 -11.14 -29.46 -19.76
CA ILE A 2 -11.45 -28.27 -18.95
C ILE A 2 -10.30 -28.15 -17.92
N LEU A 3 -9.13 -27.69 -18.35
CA LEU A 3 -8.00 -27.48 -17.42
C LEU A 3 -6.99 -26.41 -17.91
N LEU A 4 -7.40 -25.55 -18.84
CA LEU A 4 -6.52 -24.56 -19.47
C LEU A 4 -6.96 -23.09 -19.30
N HIS A 5 -8.08 -22.79 -18.64
CA HIS A 5 -8.57 -21.41 -18.50
C HIS A 5 -8.24 -20.73 -17.16
N SER A 6 -7.70 -21.43 -16.15
CA SER A 6 -7.35 -20.81 -14.87
C SER A 6 -5.94 -20.22 -14.81
N LYS A 7 -5.06 -20.50 -15.78
CA LYS A 7 -3.68 -20.03 -15.76
C LYS A 7 -3.48 -18.65 -16.40
N GLN A 8 -4.29 -18.26 -17.39
CA GLN A 8 -4.07 -16.99 -18.10
C GLN A 8 -4.44 -15.74 -17.29
N ILE A 9 -5.30 -15.85 -16.28
CA ILE A 9 -5.70 -14.71 -15.44
C ILE A 9 -4.66 -14.42 -14.35
N VAL A 10 -3.93 -15.43 -13.87
CA VAL A 10 -2.85 -15.24 -12.88
C VAL A 10 -1.63 -14.57 -13.50
N TYR A 11 -1.30 -14.88 -14.77
CA TYR A 11 -0.18 -14.25 -15.48
C TYR A 11 -0.42 -12.79 -15.89
N ALA A 12 -1.68 -12.34 -15.95
CA ALA A 12 -1.99 -10.94 -16.24
C ALA A 12 -1.62 -9.98 -15.08
N PHE A 13 -1.33 -10.51 -13.89
CA PHE A 13 -0.94 -9.72 -12.71
C PHE A 13 0.58 -9.65 -12.46
N SER A 14 1.41 -10.38 -13.21
CA SER A 14 2.86 -10.46 -12.95
C SER A 14 3.74 -9.52 -13.77
N ILE A 15 3.18 -8.59 -14.56
CA ILE A 15 3.93 -7.49 -15.17
C ILE A 15 3.11 -6.20 -15.04
N ILE A 16 3.05 -5.67 -13.82
CA ILE A 16 2.73 -4.25 -13.61
C ILE A 16 3.87 -3.68 -12.78
N LEU A 17 4.78 -3.00 -13.46
CA LEU A 17 5.74 -2.09 -12.86
C LEU A 17 4.94 -0.95 -12.19
N ILE A 18 4.78 -1.00 -10.88
CA ILE A 18 4.03 0.01 -10.13
C ILE A 18 4.92 1.25 -9.96
N ILE A 19 4.60 2.32 -10.71
CA ILE A 19 4.92 3.70 -10.34
C ILE A 19 3.86 4.15 -9.33
N ILE A 20 4.18 4.13 -8.04
CA ILE A 20 3.42 4.86 -7.01
C ILE A 20 4.41 5.52 -6.04
N VAL A 21 4.77 6.77 -6.32
CA VAL A 21 4.81 7.92 -5.37
C VAL A 21 4.79 9.19 -6.22
N ALA A 22 3.62 9.59 -6.73
CA ALA A 22 3.47 10.93 -7.34
C ALA A 22 2.04 11.48 -7.26
N TYR A 23 1.03 10.62 -7.27
CA TYR A 23 -0.34 11.07 -7.48
C TYR A 23 -0.98 11.85 -6.31
N ASN A 24 -0.51 11.65 -5.07
CA ASN A 24 -0.95 12.46 -3.92
C ASN A 24 0.02 13.60 -3.54
N PHE A 25 1.10 13.79 -4.31
CA PHE A 25 2.17 14.76 -4.01
C PHE A 25 2.15 16.02 -4.89
N GLY A 26 1.11 16.22 -5.70
CA GLY A 26 0.91 17.48 -6.44
C GLY A 26 1.95 17.76 -7.52
N TYR A 27 2.36 16.75 -8.28
CA TYR A 27 3.20 16.95 -9.46
C TYR A 27 2.36 17.31 -10.68
N TYR A 28 2.35 18.60 -11.03
CA TYR A 28 2.12 19.06 -12.39
C TYR A 28 3.45 18.95 -13.18
N ASN A 29 3.35 18.41 -14.38
CA ASN A 29 4.33 18.43 -15.48
C ASN A 29 5.74 17.87 -15.19
N ALA A 30 5.89 16.57 -15.40
CA ALA A 30 7.14 16.00 -15.90
C ALA A 30 6.80 14.96 -16.97
N GLU A 31 7.00 15.30 -18.24
CA GLU A 31 7.04 14.31 -19.33
C GLU A 31 8.26 13.41 -19.10
N ILE A 32 8.02 12.14 -18.77
CA ILE A 32 9.04 11.10 -18.84
C ILE A 32 8.81 10.35 -20.16
N LYS A 33 9.61 10.65 -21.18
CA LYS A 33 9.68 9.86 -22.42
C LYS A 33 10.70 8.75 -22.24
N TYR A 34 10.26 7.49 -22.36
CA TYR A 34 11.16 6.35 -22.60
C TYR A 34 10.73 5.61 -23.85
N ALA A 35 11.71 5.39 -24.73
CA ALA A 35 11.60 4.63 -25.96
C ALA A 35 11.69 3.13 -25.66
N PHE A 36 10.70 2.36 -26.10
CA PHE A 36 10.81 0.90 -26.20
C PHE A 36 11.28 0.55 -27.61
N HIS A 37 12.44 -0.07 -27.73
CA HIS A 37 12.81 -0.83 -28.93
C HIS A 37 12.07 -2.17 -28.87
N THR A 38 10.95 -2.27 -29.58
CA THR A 38 10.26 -3.52 -29.85
C THR A 38 10.90 -4.19 -31.06
N ILE A 39 11.31 -5.45 -30.91
CA ILE A 39 11.58 -6.34 -32.06
C ILE A 39 10.22 -6.60 -32.73
N SER A 40 10.10 -6.11 -33.96
CA SER A 40 8.92 -6.18 -34.81
C SER A 40 8.73 -7.59 -35.40
N THR A 41 7.55 -8.18 -35.20
CA THR A 41 6.89 -8.95 -36.25
C THR A 41 5.80 -8.09 -36.89
N ALA A 42 5.82 -8.07 -38.21
CA ALA A 42 5.19 -7.09 -39.06
C ALA A 42 3.65 -7.11 -39.02
N SER A 43 3.05 -5.93 -39.02
CA SER A 43 1.84 -5.60 -39.80
C SER A 43 1.66 -4.08 -39.86
N ARG A 44 1.73 -3.53 -41.08
CA ARG A 44 1.52 -2.12 -41.40
C ARG A 44 0.09 -1.70 -41.07
N ILE A 45 -0.09 -0.66 -40.24
CA ILE A 45 -1.23 0.26 -40.34
C ILE A 45 -0.67 1.68 -40.17
N GLN A 46 -0.96 2.50 -41.16
CA GLN A 46 -0.46 3.86 -41.37
C GLN A 46 -1.57 4.83 -40.96
N ILE A 47 -1.33 5.69 -39.95
CA ILE A 47 -2.22 6.80 -39.60
C ILE A 47 -1.37 8.04 -39.27
N SER A 48 -1.65 9.13 -39.98
CA SER A 48 -0.93 10.42 -39.98
C SER A 48 -1.11 11.23 -38.67
N PRO A 49 -0.15 12.11 -38.31
CA PRO A 49 -0.33 13.04 -37.20
C PRO A 49 -0.93 14.36 -37.67
N SER A 50 -1.96 14.86 -36.97
CA SER A 50 -2.37 16.26 -37.03
C SER A 50 -1.73 17.01 -35.86
N VAL A 51 -0.87 17.97 -36.21
CA VAL A 51 -0.20 18.90 -35.29
C VAL A 51 -1.17 20.04 -34.96
N VAL A 52 -1.42 20.29 -33.68
CA VAL A 52 -2.05 21.54 -33.22
C VAL A 52 -0.96 22.37 -32.54
N VAL A 53 -0.57 23.46 -33.20
CA VAL A 53 0.33 24.50 -32.69
C VAL A 53 -0.50 25.45 -31.83
N LEU A 54 -0.13 25.62 -30.55
CA LEU A 54 -0.67 26.70 -29.72
C LEU A 54 0.42 27.76 -29.50
N SER A 55 0.09 28.95 -30.01
CA SER A 55 0.87 30.18 -30.08
C SER A 55 1.09 30.81 -28.70
N THR A 56 2.33 31.24 -28.44
CA THR A 56 2.71 32.03 -27.26
C THR A 56 2.57 33.52 -27.54
N ALA A 57 1.84 34.23 -26.69
CA ALA A 57 1.97 35.69 -26.55
C ALA A 57 1.83 36.09 -25.08
N ALA A 58 2.93 36.58 -24.50
CA ALA A 58 2.98 37.27 -23.23
C ALA A 58 2.88 38.79 -23.46
N PRO A 59 2.41 39.57 -22.47
CA PRO A 59 2.80 40.96 -22.36
C PRO A 59 3.58 41.24 -21.07
N ILE A 60 4.65 42.01 -21.25
CA ILE A 60 5.52 42.64 -20.25
C ILE A 60 4.87 43.94 -19.79
N LEU A 61 4.87 44.23 -18.47
CA LEU A 61 4.81 45.60 -17.94
C LEU A 61 5.69 45.75 -16.67
N LYS A 62 6.20 46.98 -16.52
CA LYS A 62 7.42 47.46 -15.84
C LYS A 62 7.24 47.82 -14.33
N PRO A 63 8.34 48.15 -13.60
CA PRO A 63 8.38 48.26 -12.13
C PRO A 63 8.20 49.69 -11.59
N GLU A 64 7.88 49.82 -10.30
CA GLU A 64 7.91 51.10 -9.57
C GLU A 64 8.31 50.91 -8.09
N GLN A 65 9.10 51.86 -7.58
CA GLN A 65 9.73 51.97 -6.25
C GLN A 65 8.68 52.40 -5.18
N THR A 66 8.83 52.37 -3.84
CA THR A 66 9.89 52.87 -2.95
C THR A 66 9.48 52.60 -1.47
N ASN A 67 10.49 52.56 -0.58
CA ASN A 67 10.52 52.93 0.86
C ASN A 67 9.75 52.13 1.92
N ALA A 68 10.49 51.55 2.88
CA ALA A 68 10.65 52.10 4.24
C ALA A 68 11.50 51.17 5.12
N GLU A 69 12.52 51.77 5.71
CA GLU A 69 13.48 51.19 6.65
C GLU A 69 12.84 51.14 8.05
N VAL A 70 12.77 49.97 8.68
CA VAL A 70 12.40 49.82 10.10
C VAL A 70 13.51 49.07 10.79
N ILE A 71 14.24 49.80 11.63
CA ILE A 71 15.27 49.30 12.53
C ILE A 71 14.56 48.59 13.69
N ALA A 72 14.75 47.27 13.82
CA ALA A 72 14.33 46.49 14.98
C ALA A 72 15.56 45.87 15.65
N GLU A 73 15.70 46.11 16.95
CA GLU A 73 16.75 45.60 17.82
C GLU A 73 16.79 44.05 17.85
N PRO A 74 17.97 43.44 18.10
CA PRO A 74 18.13 42.00 18.04
C PRO A 74 17.52 41.31 19.26
N SER A 75 16.30 40.81 19.12
CA SER A 75 15.72 39.84 20.06
C SER A 75 16.51 38.54 19.99
N THR A 76 17.15 38.18 21.10
CA THR A 76 17.91 36.95 21.28
C THR A 76 17.02 35.73 21.12
N ILE A 77 17.07 35.09 19.95
CA ILE A 77 16.41 33.80 19.70
C ILE A 77 17.17 32.73 20.49
N LYS A 78 16.61 32.33 21.64
CA LYS A 78 16.98 31.07 22.29
C LYS A 78 16.57 29.91 21.37
N SER A 79 17.51 29.48 20.54
CA SER A 79 17.43 28.24 19.79
C SER A 79 17.41 27.06 20.77
N SER A 80 16.22 26.60 21.15
CA SER A 80 16.08 25.27 21.74
C SER A 80 16.43 24.27 20.63
N LYS A 81 17.63 23.68 20.69
CA LYS A 81 18.02 22.55 19.84
C LYS A 81 17.10 21.37 20.15
N GLN A 82 15.95 21.31 19.49
CA GLN A 82 15.09 20.13 19.46
C GLN A 82 15.86 19.06 18.71
N LYS A 83 16.35 18.04 19.43
CA LYS A 83 17.00 16.87 18.85
C LYS A 83 16.01 16.25 17.86
N PRO A 84 16.40 15.97 16.59
CA PRO A 84 15.47 15.40 15.63
C PRO A 84 14.95 14.06 16.17
N THR A 85 13.63 13.95 16.25
CA THR A 85 12.95 12.72 16.65
C THR A 85 13.05 11.74 15.49
N VAL A 86 13.65 10.59 15.73
CA VAL A 86 13.76 9.51 14.74
C VAL A 86 12.37 8.91 14.56
N VAL A 87 11.98 8.66 13.30
CA VAL A 87 10.71 8.01 12.98
C VAL A 87 10.94 6.51 12.86
N HIS A 88 10.17 5.72 13.59
CA HIS A 88 10.17 4.26 13.51
C HIS A 88 8.97 3.77 12.70
N LEU A 89 9.27 3.10 11.58
CA LEU A 89 8.29 2.45 10.71
C LEU A 89 8.43 0.93 10.80
N ALA A 90 7.33 0.22 11.00
CA ALA A 90 7.30 -1.23 10.77
C ALA A 90 6.62 -1.53 9.42
N VAL A 91 7.35 -2.16 8.51
CA VAL A 91 6.78 -2.82 7.34
C VAL A 91 6.31 -4.20 7.77
N VAL A 92 5.03 -4.48 7.63
CA VAL A 92 4.42 -5.73 8.11
C VAL A 92 3.74 -6.47 6.96
N LEU A 93 3.89 -7.79 6.92
CA LEU A 93 3.21 -8.64 5.96
C LEU A 93 2.92 -10.03 6.51
N SER A 94 1.99 -10.72 5.85
CA SER A 94 1.80 -12.17 5.99
C SER A 94 2.43 -12.88 4.80
N LEU A 95 3.23 -13.92 5.04
CA LEU A 95 3.88 -14.72 3.99
C LEU A 95 3.32 -16.15 3.97
N SER A 96 2.62 -16.52 2.91
CA SER A 96 2.07 -17.88 2.77
C SER A 96 3.13 -18.94 2.46
N LYS A 97 2.75 -20.22 2.53
CA LYS A 97 3.59 -21.37 2.12
C LYS A 97 3.87 -21.52 0.61
N GLN A 98 3.32 -20.66 -0.25
CA GLN A 98 3.48 -20.78 -1.71
C GLN A 98 4.87 -20.31 -2.18
N THR A 99 5.53 -21.10 -3.03
CA THR A 99 6.87 -20.78 -3.55
C THR A 99 6.91 -19.46 -4.34
N SER A 100 5.84 -19.12 -5.08
CA SER A 100 5.74 -17.83 -5.77
C SER A 100 5.77 -16.66 -4.78
N HIS A 101 5.02 -16.77 -3.69
CA HIS A 101 4.98 -15.74 -2.65
C HIS A 101 6.32 -15.59 -1.92
N ILE A 102 7.06 -16.69 -1.74
CA ILE A 102 8.44 -16.63 -1.21
C ILE A 102 9.35 -15.89 -2.20
N ALA A 103 9.28 -16.19 -3.50
CA ALA A 103 10.08 -15.52 -4.51
C ALA A 103 9.77 -14.01 -4.61
N GLU A 104 8.49 -13.64 -4.56
CA GLU A 104 8.02 -12.25 -4.47
C GLU A 104 8.57 -11.54 -3.23
N PHE A 105 8.52 -12.21 -2.07
CA PHE A 105 9.06 -11.67 -0.82
C PHE A 105 10.56 -11.33 -0.92
N TYR A 106 11.35 -12.09 -1.68
CA TYR A 106 12.76 -11.74 -1.86
C TYR A 106 12.96 -10.39 -2.57
N LEU A 107 12.06 -10.00 -3.49
CA LEU A 107 12.08 -8.67 -4.09
C LEU A 107 11.75 -7.59 -3.04
N LEU A 108 10.74 -7.82 -2.20
CA LEU A 108 10.42 -6.94 -1.09
C LEU A 108 11.62 -6.78 -0.13
N TYR A 109 12.24 -7.90 0.26
CA TYR A 109 13.38 -7.93 1.16
C TYR A 109 14.58 -7.16 0.61
N GLU A 110 14.94 -7.34 -0.65
CA GLU A 110 16.06 -6.60 -1.26
C GLU A 110 15.75 -5.11 -1.39
N SER A 111 14.49 -4.74 -1.70
CA SER A 111 14.08 -3.33 -1.71
C SER A 111 14.14 -2.69 -0.31
N TRP A 112 13.79 -3.45 0.74
CA TRP A 112 13.94 -3.02 2.14
C TRP A 112 15.41 -2.84 2.53
N ARG A 113 16.29 -3.79 2.16
CA ARG A 113 17.74 -3.67 2.38
C ARG A 113 18.33 -2.45 1.67
N PHE A 114 17.83 -2.14 0.48
CA PHE A 114 18.25 -0.94 -0.24
C PHE A 114 17.89 0.34 0.53
N LEU A 115 16.70 0.41 1.13
CA LEU A 115 16.30 1.56 1.96
C LEU A 115 17.19 1.77 3.17
N HIS A 116 17.67 0.69 3.81
CA HIS A 116 18.57 0.79 4.95
C HIS A 116 19.85 1.58 4.62
N ASN A 117 20.36 1.42 3.39
CA ASN A 117 21.56 2.09 2.90
C ASN A 117 21.26 3.44 2.21
N PHE A 118 19.99 3.87 2.16
CA PHE A 118 19.58 5.09 1.47
C PHE A 118 19.85 6.34 2.32
N SER A 119 21.07 6.85 2.22
CA SER A 119 21.52 8.09 2.87
C SER A 119 20.94 9.34 2.18
N PRO A 120 20.65 10.44 2.92
CA PRO A 120 20.83 10.62 4.37
C PRO A 120 19.59 10.26 5.21
N LEU A 121 18.51 9.78 4.58
CA LEU A 121 17.23 9.60 5.26
C LEU A 121 17.17 8.37 6.17
N SER A 122 17.99 7.35 5.89
CA SER A 122 18.09 6.17 6.75
C SER A 122 18.59 6.45 8.18
N GLN A 123 19.11 7.65 8.46
CA GLN A 123 19.48 8.10 9.81
C GLN A 123 18.31 8.75 10.57
N GLN A 124 17.28 9.19 9.86
CA GLN A 124 16.12 9.88 10.43
C GLN A 124 14.89 8.97 10.52
N ILE A 125 14.84 7.93 9.67
CA ILE A 125 13.74 6.99 9.58
C ILE A 125 14.32 5.58 9.63
N VAL A 126 13.95 4.83 10.66
CA VAL A 126 14.31 3.42 10.82
C VAL A 126 13.12 2.58 10.36
N VAL A 127 13.37 1.69 9.39
CA VAL A 127 12.35 0.82 8.81
C VAL A 127 12.65 -0.62 9.20
N ASP A 128 11.87 -1.20 10.11
CA ASP A 128 11.94 -2.63 10.39
C ASP A 128 11.03 -3.40 9.43
N LEU A 129 11.40 -4.64 9.13
CA LEU A 129 10.57 -5.57 8.36
C LEU A 129 10.10 -6.69 9.29
N ILE A 130 8.78 -6.87 9.45
CA ILE A 130 8.20 -7.89 10.34
C ILE A 130 7.34 -8.83 9.50
N VAL A 131 7.79 -10.08 9.41
CA VAL A 131 7.17 -11.11 8.56
C VAL A 131 6.40 -12.11 9.42
N PHE A 132 5.08 -12.19 9.24
CA PHE A 132 4.26 -13.25 9.82
C PHE A 132 4.14 -14.37 8.81
N CYS A 133 4.85 -15.47 8.99
CA CYS A 133 5.02 -16.48 7.95
C CYS A 133 4.31 -17.79 8.30
N GLU A 134 3.73 -18.44 7.30
CA GLU A 134 3.29 -19.83 7.40
C GLU A 134 4.50 -20.77 7.31
N GLN A 135 4.40 -21.96 7.89
CA GLN A 135 5.39 -23.01 7.65
C GLN A 135 5.11 -23.71 6.31
N PRO A 136 6.14 -24.05 5.50
CA PRO A 136 7.58 -23.96 5.80
C PRO A 136 8.26 -22.65 5.38
N SER A 137 7.52 -21.60 4.98
CA SER A 137 8.11 -20.35 4.47
C SER A 137 8.99 -19.64 5.49
N CYS A 138 8.69 -19.74 6.79
CA CYS A 138 9.53 -19.17 7.83
C CYS A 138 10.99 -19.67 7.78
N HIS A 139 11.20 -20.94 7.44
CA HIS A 139 12.55 -21.52 7.32
C HIS A 139 13.27 -21.13 6.04
N GLN A 140 12.57 -20.49 5.10
CA GLN A 140 13.10 -20.03 3.82
C GLN A 140 13.34 -18.53 3.80
N LEU A 141 13.16 -17.83 4.93
CA LEU A 141 13.52 -16.43 5.05
C LEU A 141 15.06 -16.27 5.05
N PRO A 142 15.57 -15.11 4.60
CA PRO A 142 16.98 -14.76 4.75
C PRO A 142 17.44 -14.93 6.20
N SER A 143 18.66 -15.43 6.41
CA SER A 143 19.22 -15.68 7.76
C SER A 143 19.36 -14.41 8.61
N ALA A 144 19.32 -13.23 8.00
CA ALA A 144 19.30 -11.95 8.69
C ALA A 144 17.92 -11.62 9.31
N CYS A 145 16.86 -12.32 8.89
CA CYS A 145 15.57 -12.24 9.55
C CYS A 145 15.60 -13.11 10.80
N ILE A 146 15.54 -12.47 11.96
CA ILE A 146 15.64 -13.13 13.27
C ILE A 146 14.26 -13.32 13.92
N PRO A 147 14.08 -14.26 14.85
CA PRO A 147 12.78 -14.44 15.51
C PRO A 147 12.29 -13.17 16.21
N LEU A 148 11.00 -12.88 16.11
CA LEU A 148 10.36 -11.70 16.69
C LEU A 148 10.48 -11.67 18.23
N SER A 149 10.68 -12.82 18.87
CA SER A 149 10.97 -12.94 20.30
C SER A 149 12.24 -12.21 20.76
N TYR A 150 13.19 -11.94 19.85
CA TYR A 150 14.37 -11.13 20.15
C TYR A 150 14.07 -9.62 20.18
N LYS A 151 12.92 -9.19 19.65
CA LYS A 151 12.52 -7.78 19.66
C LYS A 151 12.09 -7.36 21.07
N LYS A 152 12.85 -6.44 21.67
CA LYS A 152 12.53 -5.84 22.99
C LYS A 152 11.78 -4.52 22.87
N LYS A 153 12.28 -3.62 22.02
CA LYS A 153 11.77 -2.27 21.74
C LYS A 153 12.23 -1.83 20.36
N VAL A 154 11.73 -0.70 19.86
CA VAL A 154 12.31 -0.07 18.66
C VAL A 154 13.76 0.35 18.91
N ASP A 155 14.61 0.21 17.89
CA ASP A 155 16.04 0.52 17.93
C ASP A 155 16.42 1.44 16.74
N MET A 156 17.65 1.92 16.74
CA MET A 156 18.26 2.75 15.69
C MET A 156 18.72 1.93 14.48
N ILE A 157 18.69 0.60 14.58
CA ILE A 157 19.15 -0.33 13.54
C ILE A 157 17.94 -1.04 12.95
N ALA A 158 17.72 -0.81 11.66
CA ALA A 158 16.69 -1.53 10.90
C ALA A 158 16.95 -3.03 10.96
N THR A 159 15.95 -3.80 11.37
CA THR A 159 16.05 -5.24 11.58
C THR A 159 14.90 -5.97 10.89
N CYS A 160 15.21 -7.13 10.30
CA CYS A 160 14.19 -8.05 9.83
C CYS A 160 13.81 -9.01 10.97
N PHE A 161 12.53 -9.08 11.31
CA PHE A 161 11.97 -10.00 12.28
C PHE A 161 11.00 -10.96 11.59
N HIS A 162 10.85 -12.16 12.15
CA HIS A 162 9.81 -13.09 11.73
C HIS A 162 9.06 -13.73 12.90
N GLU A 163 7.79 -14.02 12.69
CA GLU A 163 6.94 -14.75 13.63
C GLU A 163 6.20 -15.86 12.87
N ILE A 164 6.09 -17.04 13.50
CA ILE A 164 5.37 -18.16 12.89
C ILE A 164 3.88 -17.91 13.07
N LEU A 165 3.13 -17.88 11.97
CA LEU A 165 1.70 -17.69 12.01
C LEU A 165 0.99 -18.98 12.47
N ASP A 166 0.11 -18.85 13.47
CA ASP A 166 -0.71 -19.96 13.96
C ASP A 166 -1.58 -20.51 12.82
N GLU A 167 -1.49 -21.82 12.55
CA GLU A 167 -2.27 -22.51 11.53
C GLU A 167 -3.78 -22.32 11.71
N LYS A 168 -4.27 -22.11 12.93
CA LYS A 168 -5.69 -21.82 13.19
C LYS A 168 -6.15 -20.55 12.51
N ILE A 169 -5.28 -19.55 12.36
CA ILE A 169 -5.58 -18.28 11.67
C ILE A 169 -5.75 -18.55 10.17
N VAL A 170 -4.86 -19.37 9.61
CA VAL A 170 -4.92 -19.77 8.20
C VAL A 170 -6.19 -20.59 7.94
N GLN A 171 -6.45 -21.60 8.78
CA GLN A 171 -7.60 -22.50 8.66
C GLN A 171 -8.94 -21.78 8.76
N LYS A 172 -9.02 -20.73 9.59
CA LYS A 172 -10.20 -19.88 9.74
C LYS A 172 -10.63 -19.22 8.42
N TRP A 173 -9.72 -19.07 7.47
CA TRP A 173 -9.93 -18.44 6.18
C TRP A 173 -9.66 -19.37 4.99
N ASN A 174 -9.77 -20.69 5.17
CA ASN A 174 -9.53 -21.69 4.11
C ASN A 174 -10.27 -21.40 2.79
N ASP A 175 -11.47 -20.84 2.86
CA ASP A 175 -12.28 -20.52 1.67
C ASP A 175 -11.89 -19.21 0.99
N TYR A 176 -11.00 -18.41 1.59
CA TYR A 176 -10.51 -17.14 1.08
C TYR A 176 -9.23 -16.68 1.81
N LEU A 177 -8.09 -17.26 1.42
CA LEU A 177 -6.80 -17.10 2.12
C LEU A 177 -6.26 -15.66 2.15
N TYR A 178 -6.72 -14.77 1.26
CA TYR A 178 -6.32 -13.36 1.29
C TYR A 178 -6.75 -12.64 2.57
N MET A 179 -7.71 -13.17 3.34
CA MET A 179 -8.02 -12.59 4.65
C MET A 179 -7.00 -12.94 5.73
N THR A 180 -6.20 -13.99 5.55
CA THR A 180 -5.06 -14.30 6.43
C THR A 180 -4.06 -13.13 6.46
N SER A 181 -3.85 -12.46 5.32
CA SER A 181 -2.97 -11.29 5.22
C SER A 181 -3.54 -10.01 5.84
N ILE A 182 -4.69 -10.11 6.51
CA ILE A 182 -5.28 -9.05 7.34
C ILE A 182 -5.43 -9.53 8.79
N GLU A 183 -5.97 -10.75 8.98
CA GLU A 183 -6.26 -11.32 10.29
C GLU A 183 -5.03 -11.45 11.18
N PHE A 184 -3.83 -11.64 10.62
CA PHE A 184 -2.59 -11.71 11.42
C PHE A 184 -2.38 -10.47 12.29
N MET A 185 -2.89 -9.29 11.87
CA MET A 185 -2.81 -8.05 12.64
C MET A 185 -3.65 -8.07 13.93
N LEU A 186 -4.52 -9.07 14.10
CA LEU A 186 -5.32 -9.24 15.31
C LEU A 186 -4.63 -10.07 16.38
N THR A 187 -3.51 -10.71 16.05
CA THR A 187 -2.71 -11.55 16.96
C THR A 187 -2.10 -10.75 18.12
N LYS A 188 -1.76 -11.45 19.21
CA LYS A 188 -1.11 -10.82 20.38
C LYS A 188 0.31 -10.41 20.03
N GLU A 189 0.97 -11.24 19.23
CA GLU A 189 2.33 -11.11 18.73
C GLU A 189 2.45 -9.82 17.90
N TYR A 190 1.53 -9.61 16.96
CA TYR A 190 1.45 -8.36 16.20
C TYR A 190 1.27 -7.13 17.09
N ARG A 191 0.27 -7.15 17.99
CA ARG A 191 -0.03 -6.01 18.87
C ARG A 191 1.16 -5.65 19.76
N LYS A 192 1.85 -6.66 20.30
CA LYS A 192 3.04 -6.46 21.13
C LYS A 192 4.20 -5.91 20.30
N ALA A 193 4.44 -6.47 19.12
CA ALA A 193 5.57 -6.07 18.28
C ALA A 193 5.46 -4.64 17.77
N THR A 194 4.24 -4.22 17.42
CA THR A 194 3.95 -2.97 16.72
C THR A 194 3.67 -1.77 17.63
N ALA A 195 3.49 -1.98 18.94
CA ALA A 195 3.03 -0.96 19.88
C ALA A 195 3.95 0.28 19.98
N ASP A 196 5.24 0.10 19.76
CA ASP A 196 6.27 1.14 19.96
C ASP A 196 6.64 1.89 18.66
N TYR A 197 6.02 1.58 17.53
CA TYR A 197 6.29 2.26 16.26
C TYR A 197 5.43 3.51 16.08
N ASP A 198 5.97 4.50 15.37
CA ASP A 198 5.21 5.68 14.97
C ASP A 198 4.20 5.33 13.86
N TRP A 199 4.64 4.48 12.93
CA TRP A 199 3.86 4.09 11.76
C TRP A 199 3.98 2.60 11.46
N ILE A 200 2.92 2.06 10.89
CA ILE A 200 2.84 0.73 10.32
C ILE A 200 2.56 0.87 8.83
N LEU A 201 3.38 0.23 8.01
CA LEU A 201 3.14 0.03 6.59
C LEU A 201 2.80 -1.45 6.36
N ARG A 202 1.51 -1.78 6.29
CA ARG A 202 1.05 -3.11 5.89
C ARG A 202 1.18 -3.24 4.38
N VAL A 203 1.82 -4.32 3.93
CA VAL A 203 2.01 -4.65 2.51
C VAL A 203 1.70 -6.13 2.26
N ASP A 204 1.48 -6.49 1.00
CA ASP A 204 1.56 -7.88 0.55
C ASP A 204 3.01 -8.22 0.15
N GLN A 205 3.28 -9.51 -0.05
CA GLN A 205 4.62 -10.02 -0.34
C GLN A 205 5.21 -9.56 -1.68
N ASP A 206 4.37 -9.12 -2.61
CA ASP A 206 4.72 -8.64 -3.95
C ASP A 206 5.02 -7.13 -4.00
N ALA A 207 5.00 -6.45 -2.85
CA ALA A 207 5.33 -5.04 -2.76
C ALA A 207 6.83 -4.76 -2.98
N ILE A 208 7.13 -3.56 -3.46
CA ILE A 208 8.49 -3.03 -3.58
C ILE A 208 8.56 -1.71 -2.81
N LEU A 209 9.53 -1.58 -1.91
CA LEU A 209 9.77 -0.35 -1.18
C LEU A 209 10.71 0.54 -1.99
N SER A 210 10.31 1.79 -2.19
CA SER A 210 11.13 2.79 -2.89
C SER A 210 11.61 3.89 -1.94
N PRO A 211 12.71 4.60 -2.26
CA PRO A 211 13.16 5.75 -1.49
C PRO A 211 12.10 6.85 -1.32
N GLY A 212 11.09 6.88 -2.19
CA GLY A 212 9.95 7.77 -2.08
C GLY A 212 9.20 7.62 -0.74
N LEU A 213 9.21 6.44 -0.12
CA LEU A 213 8.68 6.21 1.22
C LEU A 213 9.42 7.07 2.27
N LEU A 214 10.75 7.01 2.26
CA LEU A 214 11.58 7.77 3.20
C LEU A 214 11.44 9.27 2.97
N ILE A 215 11.46 9.70 1.70
CA ILE A 215 11.27 11.10 1.32
C ILE A 215 9.90 11.60 1.80
N GLY A 216 8.85 10.80 1.61
CA GLY A 216 7.49 11.13 2.04
C GLY A 216 7.34 11.29 3.54
N LEU A 217 7.97 10.40 4.32
CA LEU A 217 7.96 10.44 5.79
C LEU A 217 8.81 11.59 6.35
N ALA A 218 9.96 11.88 5.74
CA ALA A 218 10.85 12.96 6.18
C ALA A 218 10.31 14.36 5.79
N ARG A 219 9.47 14.44 4.76
CA ARG A 219 8.94 15.70 4.26
C ARG A 219 8.12 16.39 5.35
N LYS A 220 8.45 17.65 5.63
CA LYS A 220 7.55 18.54 6.39
C LYS A 220 6.34 18.85 5.52
N HIS A 221 5.19 18.32 5.91
CA HIS A 221 3.95 18.59 5.22
C HIS A 221 3.35 19.91 5.73
N PRO A 222 2.95 20.84 4.85
CA PRO A 222 2.32 22.10 5.25
C PRO A 222 0.94 21.88 5.89
N ARG A 223 0.37 20.68 5.71
CA ARG A 223 -0.85 20.22 6.38
C ARG A 223 -0.50 18.96 7.17
N LYS A 224 -1.21 18.72 8.28
CA LYS A 224 -1.09 17.44 8.99
C LYS A 224 -1.35 16.31 8.00
N LEU A 225 -0.43 15.35 7.91
CA LEU A 225 -0.68 14.12 7.19
C LEU A 225 -1.97 13.50 7.73
N TYR A 226 -2.77 12.93 6.83
CA TYR A 226 -3.89 12.13 7.28
C TYR A 226 -3.37 11.01 8.18
N PRO A 227 -4.09 10.67 9.27
CA PRO A 227 -3.66 9.65 10.22
C PRO A 227 -3.55 8.25 9.59
N MET A 228 -4.08 8.10 8.36
CA MET A 228 -4.11 6.88 7.58
C MET A 228 -3.98 7.23 6.10
N GLN A 229 -3.19 6.44 5.37
CA GLN A 229 -3.02 6.52 3.93
C GLN A 229 -3.13 5.12 3.34
N PHE A 230 -3.74 5.01 2.18
CA PHE A 230 -3.98 3.73 1.50
C PHE A 230 -3.43 3.81 0.09
N GLY A 231 -2.92 2.69 -0.42
CA GLY A 231 -2.77 2.53 -1.86
C GLY A 231 -4.14 2.69 -2.54
N GLY A 232 -4.16 3.19 -3.77
CA GLY A 232 -5.40 3.37 -4.51
C GLY A 232 -5.22 3.15 -5.99
N ILE A 233 -6.08 2.33 -6.58
CA ILE A 233 -6.13 2.12 -8.03
C ILE A 233 -7.60 2.08 -8.45
N GLY A 234 -7.97 2.95 -9.38
CA GLY A 234 -9.34 3.10 -9.86
C GLY A 234 -9.83 1.87 -10.63
N HIS A 235 -10.31 0.86 -9.91
CA HIS A 235 -10.88 -0.37 -10.48
C HIS A 235 -12.38 -0.52 -10.19
N GLY A 236 -12.90 0.19 -9.19
CA GLY A 236 -14.29 0.11 -8.80
C GLY A 236 -15.21 0.82 -9.78
N ILE A 237 -16.16 0.07 -10.32
CA ILE A 237 -17.24 0.61 -11.15
C ILE A 237 -18.39 1.12 -10.27
N THR A 238 -19.26 1.97 -10.83
CA THR A 238 -20.42 2.55 -10.14
C THR A 238 -21.28 1.48 -9.45
N PHE A 239 -21.44 0.32 -10.07
CA PHE A 239 -22.15 -0.83 -9.50
C PHE A 239 -21.56 -1.25 -8.15
N THR A 240 -20.27 -1.56 -8.11
CA THR A 240 -19.54 -1.99 -6.91
C THR A 240 -19.60 -0.91 -5.83
N LYS A 241 -19.33 0.35 -6.21
CA LYS A 241 -19.33 1.50 -5.29
C LYS A 241 -20.68 1.70 -4.62
N ASN A 242 -21.77 1.59 -5.36
CA ASN A 242 -23.12 1.70 -4.80
C ASN A 242 -23.47 0.48 -3.94
N ARG A 243 -23.04 -0.72 -4.35
CA ARG A 243 -23.25 -1.94 -3.57
C ARG A 243 -22.54 -1.88 -2.20
N LEU A 244 -21.29 -1.42 -2.16
CA LEU A 244 -20.53 -1.24 -0.90
C LEU A 244 -21.19 -0.22 0.03
N ARG A 245 -21.69 0.90 -0.51
CA ARG A 245 -22.47 1.88 0.28
C ARG A 245 -23.74 1.26 0.88
N ASN A 246 -24.44 0.42 0.11
CA ASN A 246 -25.63 -0.27 0.59
C ASN A 246 -25.31 -1.32 1.66
N ILE A 247 -24.22 -2.07 1.51
CA ILE A 247 -23.75 -3.03 2.52
C ILE A 247 -23.38 -2.29 3.81
N ALA A 248 -22.60 -1.20 3.71
CA ALA A 248 -22.27 -0.37 4.86
C ALA A 248 -23.52 0.12 5.60
N LYS A 249 -24.52 0.63 4.86
CA LYS A 249 -25.81 1.05 5.42
C LYS A 249 -26.55 -0.10 6.11
N LYS A 250 -26.63 -1.29 5.50
CA LYS A 250 -27.29 -2.48 6.07
C LYS A 250 -26.63 -2.93 7.39
N LEU A 251 -25.31 -2.78 7.48
CA LEU A 251 -24.53 -3.14 8.66
C LEU A 251 -24.46 -2.03 9.72
N GLY A 252 -25.10 -0.88 9.49
CA GLY A 252 -25.09 0.25 10.42
C GLY A 252 -23.79 1.06 10.41
N TYR A 253 -22.96 0.93 9.37
CA TYR A 253 -21.73 1.71 9.21
C TYR A 253 -21.93 2.98 8.40
N ASN A 254 -21.19 4.03 8.76
CA ASN A 254 -21.10 5.26 7.97
C ASN A 254 -20.02 5.10 6.89
N HIS A 255 -20.43 5.10 5.62
CA HIS A 255 -19.49 5.02 4.50
C HIS A 255 -18.88 6.40 4.21
N ALA A 256 -17.54 6.52 4.23
CA ALA A 256 -16.82 7.78 4.07
C ALA A 256 -16.77 8.32 2.61
N GLY A 257 -17.58 7.78 1.69
CA GLY A 257 -17.50 8.08 0.25
C GLY A 257 -16.19 7.67 -0.47
N ILE A 258 -15.19 7.15 0.22
CA ILE A 258 -13.90 6.70 -0.33
C ILE A 258 -14.02 5.27 -0.85
N HIS A 259 -13.49 5.01 -2.04
CA HIS A 259 -13.49 3.72 -2.72
C HIS A 259 -12.10 3.42 -3.26
N ASP A 260 -11.94 2.25 -3.88
CA ASP A 260 -10.73 1.89 -4.62
C ASP A 260 -9.48 1.81 -3.72
N LEU A 261 -9.69 1.42 -2.45
CA LEU A 261 -8.62 1.19 -1.48
C LEU A 261 -7.91 -0.12 -1.82
N CYS A 262 -6.58 -0.07 -1.86
CA CYS A 262 -5.76 -1.26 -2.04
C CYS A 262 -5.36 -1.87 -0.69
N SER A 263 -4.64 -2.98 -0.77
CA SER A 263 -4.18 -3.76 0.37
C SER A 263 -3.00 -3.09 1.13
N THR A 264 -2.35 -2.09 0.54
CA THR A 264 -1.24 -1.36 1.20
C THR A 264 -1.75 -0.24 2.10
N TRP A 265 -1.44 -0.30 3.40
CA TRP A 265 -1.95 0.64 4.42
C TRP A 265 -0.79 1.28 5.21
N LEU A 266 -0.71 2.61 5.24
CA LEU A 266 0.18 3.36 6.12
C LEU A 266 -0.65 4.02 7.23
N VAL A 267 -0.53 3.52 8.45
CA VAL A 267 -1.42 3.87 9.57
C VAL A 267 -0.66 3.84 10.90
N ASN A 268 -1.21 4.41 11.97
CA ASN A 268 -0.63 4.22 13.31
C ASN A 268 -0.98 2.81 13.86
N PRO A 269 -0.22 2.29 14.85
CA PRO A 269 -0.42 0.92 15.36
C PRO A 269 -1.80 0.66 15.98
N LYS A 270 -2.43 1.66 16.62
CA LYS A 270 -3.76 1.45 17.23
C LYS A 270 -4.82 1.31 16.16
N ASP A 271 -4.74 2.10 15.10
CA ASP A 271 -5.72 2.10 14.03
C ASP A 271 -5.52 0.93 13.06
N SER A 272 -4.30 0.41 12.86
CA SER A 272 -4.09 -0.81 12.06
C SER A 272 -4.91 -1.99 12.58
N VAL A 273 -4.95 -2.17 13.90
CA VAL A 273 -5.73 -3.23 14.55
C VAL A 273 -7.23 -2.98 14.40
N LYS A 274 -7.69 -1.74 14.59
CA LYS A 274 -9.12 -1.41 14.43
C LYS A 274 -9.60 -1.66 13.01
N ILE A 275 -8.81 -1.25 12.03
CA ILE A 275 -9.10 -1.47 10.60
C ILE A 275 -9.11 -2.96 10.32
N ALA A 276 -8.06 -3.70 10.70
CA ALA A 276 -8.00 -5.15 10.48
C ALA A 276 -9.22 -5.87 11.08
N ASN A 277 -9.67 -5.46 12.27
CA ASN A 277 -10.84 -6.06 12.92
C ASN A 277 -12.13 -5.79 12.12
N LEU A 278 -12.33 -4.54 11.69
CA LEU A 278 -13.48 -4.17 10.86
C LEU A 278 -13.45 -4.90 9.51
N THR A 279 -12.31 -4.92 8.83
CA THR A 279 -12.13 -5.62 7.54
C THR A 279 -12.39 -7.13 7.70
N THR A 280 -11.94 -7.75 8.78
CA THR A 280 -12.25 -9.16 9.11
C THR A 280 -13.75 -9.40 9.27
N ILE A 281 -14.44 -8.55 10.02
CA ILE A 281 -15.87 -8.69 10.29
C ILE A 281 -16.67 -8.50 8.99
N ILE A 282 -16.38 -7.43 8.25
CA ILE A 282 -17.07 -7.08 7.00
C ILE A 282 -16.76 -8.10 5.91
N GLY A 283 -15.50 -8.51 5.74
CA GLY A 283 -15.08 -9.51 4.78
C GLY A 283 -15.81 -10.84 4.99
N ARG A 284 -15.97 -11.29 6.25
CA ARG A 284 -16.78 -12.47 6.56
C ARG A 284 -18.24 -12.30 6.17
N HIS A 285 -18.84 -11.15 6.45
CA HIS A 285 -20.22 -10.87 6.05
C HIS A 285 -20.37 -10.93 4.53
N ILE A 286 -19.46 -10.27 3.79
CA ILE A 286 -19.48 -10.22 2.33
C ILE A 286 -19.35 -11.64 1.74
N LEU A 287 -18.35 -12.41 2.18
CA LEU A 287 -18.14 -13.78 1.68
C LEU A 287 -19.34 -14.71 1.92
N LYS A 288 -20.06 -14.52 3.03
CA LYS A 288 -21.18 -15.37 3.43
C LYS A 288 -22.51 -14.96 2.79
N ASN A 289 -22.75 -13.66 2.62
CA ASN A 289 -24.10 -13.13 2.39
C ASN A 289 -24.25 -12.29 1.11
N GLU A 290 -23.15 -11.91 0.45
CA GLU A 290 -23.20 -10.93 -0.64
C GLU A 290 -22.82 -11.51 -2.01
N PHE A 291 -22.76 -12.84 -2.14
CA PHE A 291 -22.50 -13.54 -3.41
C PHE A 291 -23.53 -14.63 -3.70
N GLY A 292 -23.78 -14.90 -4.98
CA GLY A 292 -24.69 -15.96 -5.44
C GLY A 292 -26.07 -15.47 -5.86
N ALA A 293 -26.80 -16.34 -6.56
CA ALA A 293 -28.07 -15.99 -7.20
C ALA A 293 -29.20 -15.62 -6.23
N HIS A 294 -29.06 -15.96 -4.94
CA HIS A 294 -30.01 -15.60 -3.89
C HIS A 294 -29.91 -14.13 -3.47
N VAL A 295 -28.86 -13.42 -3.91
CA VAL A 295 -28.57 -12.05 -3.51
C VAL A 295 -29.18 -11.07 -4.53
N PRO A 296 -30.05 -10.14 -4.09
CA PRO A 296 -30.71 -9.21 -5.00
C PRO A 296 -29.74 -8.35 -5.83
N GLY A 297 -30.06 -8.22 -7.12
CA GLY A 297 -29.34 -7.41 -8.10
C GLY A 297 -28.06 -8.04 -8.68
N ILE A 298 -27.76 -9.30 -8.34
CA ILE A 298 -26.66 -10.09 -8.91
C ILE A 298 -27.09 -11.52 -9.30
N GLU A 299 -28.39 -11.75 -9.49
CA GLU A 299 -28.99 -13.05 -9.76
C GLU A 299 -28.40 -13.72 -11.02
N SER A 300 -28.03 -12.90 -12.01
CA SER A 300 -27.43 -13.34 -13.28
C SER A 300 -25.91 -13.54 -13.21
N LEU A 301 -25.25 -13.20 -12.10
CA LEU A 301 -23.80 -13.36 -11.97
C LEU A 301 -23.45 -14.78 -11.53
N PRO A 302 -22.26 -15.30 -11.91
CA PRO A 302 -21.73 -16.53 -11.33
C PRO A 302 -21.68 -16.46 -9.80
N ALA A 303 -21.74 -17.61 -9.12
CA ALA A 303 -21.71 -17.65 -7.65
C ALA A 303 -20.46 -17.00 -7.03
N ILE A 304 -19.34 -17.04 -7.74
CA ILE A 304 -18.07 -16.39 -7.35
C ILE A 304 -17.99 -14.92 -7.80
N GLY A 305 -18.99 -14.45 -8.54
CA GLY A 305 -19.03 -13.12 -9.13
C GLY A 305 -18.32 -13.00 -10.48
N GLU A 306 -18.14 -11.76 -10.92
CA GLU A 306 -17.49 -11.39 -12.19
C GLU A 306 -16.64 -10.14 -11.98
N TRP A 307 -15.39 -10.17 -12.45
CA TRP A 307 -14.50 -9.01 -12.45
C TRP A 307 -14.73 -8.12 -13.68
N PRO A 308 -14.74 -6.78 -13.58
CA PRO A 308 -14.54 -5.96 -12.38
C PRO A 308 -15.85 -5.62 -11.63
N LYS A 309 -16.98 -6.23 -11.98
CA LYS A 309 -18.30 -5.83 -11.47
C LYS A 309 -18.50 -6.16 -9.98
N TRP A 310 -18.47 -7.43 -9.60
CA TRP A 310 -18.62 -7.87 -8.22
C TRP A 310 -17.94 -9.21 -8.09
N TRP A 311 -16.77 -9.25 -7.48
CA TRP A 311 -15.86 -10.38 -7.58
C TRP A 311 -15.40 -10.85 -6.20
N ARG A 312 -15.63 -12.13 -5.90
CA ARG A 312 -15.28 -12.72 -4.60
C ARG A 312 -13.77 -12.69 -4.34
N GLY A 313 -12.96 -12.77 -5.39
CA GLY A 313 -11.50 -12.80 -5.30
C GLY A 313 -10.86 -11.55 -4.69
N VAL A 314 -11.57 -10.41 -4.64
CA VAL A 314 -11.05 -9.14 -4.08
C VAL A 314 -11.80 -8.68 -2.83
N THR A 315 -12.43 -9.60 -2.11
CA THR A 315 -13.18 -9.27 -0.88
C THR A 315 -12.33 -8.56 0.18
N SER A 316 -11.02 -8.84 0.25
CA SER A 316 -10.11 -8.13 1.16
C SER A 316 -9.89 -6.64 0.81
N LEU A 317 -10.33 -6.21 -0.37
CA LEU A 317 -10.21 -4.84 -0.89
C LEU A 317 -11.55 -4.07 -0.88
N TYR A 318 -12.62 -4.71 -0.41
CA TYR A 318 -13.95 -4.11 -0.23
C TYR A 318 -14.11 -3.52 1.18
#